data_AF-A0A1K2HC13-F1
#
_entry.id   AF-A0A1K2HC13-F1
#
_cell.length_a   1.000
_cell.length_b   1.000
_cell.length_c   1.000
_cell.angle_alpha   90.00
_cell.angle_beta   90.00
_cell.angle_gamma   90.00
#
_symmetry.space_group_name_H-M   'P 1'
#
loop_
_entity.id
_entity.type
_entity.pdbx_description
1 polymer ?
#
loop_
_entity_poly.entity_id
_entity_poly.type
_entity_poly.pdbx_seq_one_letter_code
_entity_poly.pdbx_strand_id
1 'polypeptide(L)'
;MTQTQPNNPSHGVTLEKMLTTLVEFYGWKELGQRIEIRCFQQDQSIKSSLTFLRRTPWARDKVESLYGKCLRDMAKQAKLQAAAKQEASPPPADTPSAD
;
A
#
# COMPACT_ATOMS: atom_id res chain seq x y z
N MET A 1 -2.23 18.72 20.57
CA MET A 1 -0.89 18.66 19.94
C MET A 1 -0.80 17.39 19.10
N THR A 2 -1.05 17.47 17.80
CA THR A 2 -0.82 16.35 16.87
C THR A 2 0.01 16.89 15.71
N GLN A 3 1.30 16.64 15.84
CA GLN A 3 2.38 17.06 14.96
C GLN A 3 2.14 16.58 13.53
N THR A 4 1.85 17.53 12.64
CA THR A 4 1.61 17.32 11.22
C THR A 4 2.72 18.04 10.44
N GLN A 5 3.59 17.21 9.83
CA GLN A 5 4.67 17.54 8.86
C GLN A 5 5.87 18.33 9.46
N PRO A 6 7.06 18.43 8.83
CA PRO A 6 7.47 18.10 7.45
C PRO A 6 8.89 17.47 7.28
N ASN A 7 9.12 16.50 6.37
CA ASN A 7 10.42 16.33 5.67
C ASN A 7 10.50 15.09 4.75
N ASN A 8 10.48 15.30 3.44
CA ASN A 8 11.66 15.13 2.56
C ASN A 8 11.25 14.95 1.07
N PRO A 9 11.56 15.93 0.20
CA PRO A 9 11.18 15.92 -1.22
C PRO A 9 12.14 15.19 -2.19
N SER A 10 13.15 14.42 -1.76
CA SER A 10 14.05 13.75 -2.73
C SER A 10 14.82 12.56 -2.15
N HIS A 11 14.69 11.43 -2.87
CA HIS A 11 15.50 10.21 -2.81
C HIS A 11 15.39 9.28 -1.58
N GLY A 12 14.74 8.14 -1.82
CA GLY A 12 14.76 6.96 -0.95
C GLY A 12 13.39 6.72 -0.32
N VAL A 13 12.69 5.68 -0.78
CA VAL A 13 11.45 5.23 -0.13
C VAL A 13 11.77 4.98 1.35
N THR A 14 11.16 5.76 2.24
CA THR A 14 11.41 5.66 3.69
C THR A 14 10.67 4.45 4.26
N LEU A 15 11.16 3.92 5.40
CA LEU A 15 10.47 2.85 6.13
C LEU A 15 9.01 3.22 6.47
N GLU A 16 8.76 4.50 6.75
CA GLU A 16 7.40 5.03 6.92
C GLU A 16 6.57 4.85 5.66
N LYS A 17 7.09 5.26 4.49
CA LYS A 17 6.34 5.09 3.24
C LYS A 17 6.11 3.63 2.89
N MET A 18 7.11 2.77 3.05
CA MET A 18 6.94 1.33 2.82
C MET A 18 5.82 0.75 3.69
N LEU A 19 5.85 1.05 4.99
CA LEU A 19 4.84 0.56 5.92
C LEU A 19 3.45 1.11 5.59
N THR A 20 3.32 2.42 5.34
CA THR A 20 2.03 3.03 4.99
C THR A 20 1.45 2.39 3.72
N THR A 21 2.25 2.24 2.68
CA THR A 21 1.81 1.59 1.43
C THR A 21 1.38 0.13 1.65
N LEU A 22 2.10 -0.63 2.48
CA LEU A 22 1.74 -2.00 2.82
C LEU A 22 0.40 -2.06 3.57
N VAL A 23 0.20 -1.15 4.53
CA VAL A 23 -1.05 -1.06 5.30
C VAL A 23 -2.22 -0.63 4.42
N GLU A 24 -2.02 0.32 3.50
CA GLU A 24 -3.07 0.76 2.56
C GLU A 24 -3.50 -0.36 1.62
N PHE A 25 -2.57 -1.22 1.22
CA PHE A 25 -2.84 -2.29 0.26
C PHE A 25 -3.36 -3.59 0.88
N TYR A 26 -2.73 -4.06 1.97
CA TYR A 26 -3.08 -5.32 2.62
C TYR A 26 -3.90 -5.14 3.90
N GLY A 27 -3.76 -4.00 4.57
CA GLY A 27 -4.34 -3.77 5.89
C GLY A 27 -3.55 -4.40 7.05
N TRP A 28 -3.81 -3.91 8.26
CA TRP A 28 -3.12 -4.35 9.48
C TRP A 28 -3.28 -5.84 9.77
N LYS A 29 -4.47 -6.40 9.52
CA LYS A 29 -4.77 -7.81 9.78
C LYS A 29 -3.85 -8.72 8.97
N GLU A 30 -3.70 -8.44 7.68
CA GLU A 30 -2.85 -9.25 6.81
C GLU A 30 -1.36 -9.02 7.07
N LEU A 31 -0.96 -7.78 7.41
CA LEU A 31 0.40 -7.50 7.88
C LEU A 31 0.74 -8.31 9.13
N GLY A 32 -0.17 -8.38 10.10
CA GLY A 32 0.02 -9.16 11.33
C GLY A 32 0.09 -10.68 11.12
N GLN A 33 -0.50 -11.19 10.03
CA GLN A 33 -0.39 -12.60 9.62
C GLN A 33 0.95 -12.89 8.92
N ARG A 34 1.45 -11.94 8.13
CA ARG A 34 2.72 -12.09 7.41
C ARG A 34 3.94 -11.77 8.28
N ILE A 35 3.77 -10.85 9.22
CA ILE A 35 4.77 -10.41 10.19
C ILE A 35 4.12 -10.54 11.56
N GLU A 36 4.41 -11.65 12.23
CA GLU A 36 3.80 -12.04 13.50
C GLU A 36 4.33 -11.17 14.65
N ILE A 37 3.99 -9.88 14.63
CA ILE A 37 4.32 -8.92 15.68
C ILE A 37 3.05 -8.36 16.30
N ARG A 38 3.06 -8.25 17.63
CA ARG A 38 1.92 -7.75 18.41
C ARG A 38 1.52 -6.33 18.01
N CYS A 39 2.48 -5.51 17.58
CA CYS A 39 2.24 -4.12 17.19
C CYS A 39 1.21 -4.00 16.04
N PHE A 40 1.19 -4.94 15.10
CA PHE A 40 0.21 -4.93 13.99
C PHE A 40 -1.17 -5.47 14.38
N GLN A 41 -1.30 -6.08 15.56
CA GLN A 41 -2.55 -6.68 16.02
C GLN A 41 -3.24 -5.79 17.08
N GLN A 42 -2.48 -5.28 18.04
CA GLN A 42 -3.00 -4.47 19.16
C GLN A 42 -2.88 -2.95 18.92
N ASP A 43 -1.68 -2.45 18.60
CA ASP A 43 -1.39 -1.02 18.49
C ASP A 43 -1.25 -0.60 17.02
N GLN A 44 -2.32 -0.83 16.24
CA GLN A 44 -2.44 -0.64 14.78
C GLN A 44 -2.24 0.82 14.35
N SER A 45 -1.04 1.35 14.54
CA SER A 45 -0.67 2.73 14.28
C SER A 45 0.71 2.80 13.65
N ILE A 46 0.83 3.66 12.64
CA ILE A 46 2.07 3.87 11.90
C ILE A 46 3.20 4.33 12.82
N LYS A 47 2.93 5.27 13.74
CA LYS A 47 3.95 5.80 14.66
C LYS A 47 4.46 4.75 15.65
N SER A 48 3.55 3.96 16.24
CA SER A 48 3.90 2.86 17.16
C SER A 48 4.71 1.79 16.43
N SER A 49 4.26 1.41 15.24
CA SER A 49 4.93 0.46 14.36
C SER A 49 6.34 0.92 14.00
N LEU A 50 6.53 2.17 13.57
CA LEU A 50 7.85 2.68 13.22
C LEU A 50 8.80 2.70 14.42
N THR A 51 8.29 3.04 15.60
CA THR A 51 9.08 3.01 16.83
C THR A 51 9.53 1.58 17.14
N PHE A 52 8.64 0.60 16.97
CA PHE A 52 8.94 -0.82 17.14
C PHE A 52 9.96 -1.32 16.11
N LEU A 53 9.76 -1.00 14.82
CA LEU A 53 10.64 -1.42 13.72
C LEU A 53 12.05 -0.83 13.84
N ARG A 54 12.19 0.39 14.39
CA ARG A 54 13.51 0.98 14.69
C ARG A 54 14.26 0.26 15.79
N ARG A 55 13.55 -0.32 16.77
CA ARG A 55 14.13 -1.09 17.89
C ARG A 55 14.33 -2.56 17.54
N THR A 56 13.67 -3.04 16.50
CA THR A 56 13.56 -4.46 16.14
C THR A 56 14.01 -4.68 14.69
N PRO A 57 15.33 -4.80 14.43
CA PRO A 57 15.87 -4.80 13.07
C PRO A 57 15.36 -5.96 12.21
N TRP A 58 15.18 -7.15 12.80
CA TRP A 58 14.62 -8.29 12.06
C TRP A 58 13.20 -8.04 11.56
N ALA A 59 12.39 -7.25 12.28
CA ALA A 59 11.03 -6.92 11.88
C ALA A 59 11.03 -5.92 10.73
N ARG A 60 11.96 -4.97 10.75
CA ARG A 60 12.20 -4.05 9.63
C ARG A 60 12.55 -4.81 8.35
N ASP A 61 13.46 -5.77 8.44
CA ASP A 61 13.88 -6.59 7.29
C ASP A 61 12.70 -7.36 6.68
N LYS A 62 11.77 -7.86 7.52
CA LYS A 62 10.51 -8.47 7.07
C LYS A 62 9.62 -7.47 6.34
N VAL A 63 9.50 -6.24 6.81
CA VAL A 63 8.72 -5.18 6.16
C VAL A 63 9.33 -4.82 4.79
N GLU A 64 10.65 -4.65 4.72
CA GLU A 64 11.37 -4.37 3.46
C GLU A 64 11.21 -5.53 2.45
N SER A 65 11.38 -6.77 2.91
CA SER A 65 11.12 -7.98 2.12
C SER A 65 9.67 -8.07 1.62
N LEU A 66 8.71 -7.69 2.46
CA LEU A 66 7.29 -7.70 2.12
C LEU A 66 6.95 -6.60 1.11
N TYR A 67 7.56 -5.42 1.25
CA TYR A 67 7.37 -4.30 0.35
C TYR A 67 7.77 -4.66 -1.09
N GLY A 68 8.89 -5.36 -1.30
CA GLY A 68 9.28 -5.85 -2.63
C GLY A 68 8.29 -6.85 -3.25
N LYS A 69 7.58 -7.65 -2.44
CA LYS A 69 6.48 -8.50 -2.92
C LYS A 69 5.25 -7.66 -3.27
N CYS A 70 4.90 -6.72 -2.40
CA CYS A 70 3.79 -5.79 -2.58
C CYS A 70 3.90 -5.01 -3.89
N LEU A 71 5.07 -4.48 -4.23
CA LEU A 71 5.28 -3.74 -5.49
C LEU A 71 4.96 -4.60 -6.72
N ARG A 72 5.29 -5.89 -6.69
CA ARG A 72 4.95 -6.84 -7.77
C ARG A 72 3.45 -7.12 -7.83
N ASP A 73 2.81 -7.33 -6.67
CA ASP A 73 1.36 -7.54 -6.58
C ASP A 73 0.57 -6.32 -7.05
N MET A 74 0.99 -5.11 -6.66
CA MET A 74 0.41 -3.84 -7.10
C MET A 74 0.54 -3.66 -8.61
N ALA A 75 1.73 -3.93 -9.18
CA ALA A 75 1.92 -3.87 -10.63
C ALA A 75 1.02 -4.87 -11.39
N LYS A 76 0.80 -6.06 -10.80
CA LYS A 76 -0.12 -7.06 -11.33
C LYS A 76 -1.58 -6.60 -11.23
N GLN A 77 -2.00 -6.07 -10.09
CA GLN A 77 -3.35 -5.52 -9.90
C GLN A 77 -3.61 -4.34 -10.85
N ALA A 78 -2.65 -3.45 -11.03
CA ALA A 78 -2.76 -2.34 -11.97
C ALA A 78 -2.95 -2.83 -13.41
N LYS A 79 -2.23 -3.89 -13.83
CA LYS A 79 -2.45 -4.53 -15.15
C LYS A 79 -3.84 -5.16 -15.28
N LEU A 80 -4.31 -5.85 -14.24
CA LEU A 80 -5.65 -6.45 -14.24
C LEU A 80 -6.75 -5.38 -14.31
N GLN A 81 -6.60 -4.28 -13.58
CA GLN A 81 -7.52 -3.15 -13.63
C GLN A 81 -7.48 -2.43 -14.98
N ALA A 82 -6.30 -2.26 -15.59
CA ALA A 82 -6.16 -1.68 -16.92
C ALA A 82 -6.86 -2.54 -17.99
N ALA A 83 -6.71 -3.87 -17.93
CA ALA A 83 -7.39 -4.80 -18.81
C ALA A 83 -8.92 -4.74 -18.63
N ALA A 84 -9.41 -4.71 -17.39
CA ALA A 84 -10.85 -4.62 -17.11
C ALA A 84 -11.47 -3.28 -17.54
N LYS A 85 -10.71 -2.18 -17.52
CA LYS A 85 -11.22 -0.85 -17.90
C LYS A 85 -11.29 -0.63 -19.42
N GLN A 86 -10.59 -1.44 -20.22
CA GLN A 86 -10.70 -1.39 -21.69
C GLN A 86 -11.97 -2.06 -22.24
N GLU A 87 -12.71 -2.81 -21.42
CA GLU A 87 -13.97 -3.46 -21.82
C GLU A 87 -15.23 -2.63 -21.46
N ALA A 88 -15.07 -1.54 -20.71
CA ALA A 88 -16.16 -0.63 -20.33
C ALA A 88 -16.09 0.68 -21.13
N SER A 89 -16.22 0.60 -22.45
CA SER A 89 -16.72 1.71 -23.27
C SER A 89 -18.14 1.34 -23.69
N PRO A 90 -19.19 2.13 -23.36
CA PRO A 90 -20.45 1.97 -24.07
C PRO A 90 -20.18 2.24 -25.57
N PRO A 91 -20.76 1.47 -26.50
CA PRO A 91 -20.70 1.83 -27.92
C PRO A 91 -21.29 3.23 -28.08
N PRO A 92 -20.75 4.10 -28.96
CA PRO A 92 -21.45 5.31 -29.32
C PRO A 92 -22.80 4.87 -29.89
N ALA A 93 -23.89 5.22 -29.19
CA ALA A 93 -25.23 4.99 -29.68
C ALA A 93 -25.37 5.74 -31.00
N ASP A 94 -25.23 4.99 -32.09
CA ASP A 94 -25.69 5.36 -33.42
C ASP A 94 -27.14 5.81 -33.26
N THR A 95 -27.35 7.13 -33.34
CA THR A 95 -28.67 7.72 -33.28
C THR A 95 -29.03 8.03 -34.73
N PRO A 96 -29.79 7.19 -35.44
CA PRO A 96 -30.27 7.55 -36.75
C PRO A 96 -31.32 8.66 -36.56
N SER A 97 -30.96 9.86 -37.00
CA SER A 97 -31.87 10.99 -37.14
C SER A 97 -32.92 10.61 -38.18
N ALA A 98 -34.16 10.40 -37.72
CA ALA A 98 -35.30 10.16 -38.59
C ALA A 98 -35.84 11.50 -39.13
N ASP A 99 -36.00 11.55 -40.44
CA ASP A 99 -36.64 12.59 -41.27
C ASP A 99 -38.15 12.66 -41.02
#